data_AF-A0AB34YAF7-F1
#
_entry.id   AF-A0AB34YAF7-F1
#
_cell.length_a   1.000
_cell.length_b   1.000
_cell.length_c   1.000
_cell.angle_alpha   90.00
_cell.angle_beta   90.00
_cell.angle_gamma   90.00
#
_symmetry.space_group_name_H-M   'P 1'
#
loop_
_entity.id
_entity.type
_entity.pdbx_description
1 polymer ?
#
loop_
_entity_poly.entity_id
_entity_poly.type
_entity_poly.pdbx_seq_one_letter_code
_entity_poly.pdbx_strand_id
1 'polypeptide(L)'
;MTAADAIEAVIGENPLAEFRGKYKTEVGAARKMRANGCENVKDVFENYLQLEPVNRLFARRGDVGVMVINDEYVAGFICGSGFAVKQPHGLSFFPVTEIEQAYRVGE
;
A
#
# COMPACT_ATOMS: atom_id res chain seq x y z
N MET A 1 1.24 11.82 -0.58
CA MET A 1 1.07 10.76 0.42
C MET A 1 0.71 9.46 -0.29
N THR A 2 1.22 8.35 0.20
CA THR A 2 1.16 6.98 -0.35
C THR A 2 1.14 6.00 0.82
N ALA A 3 0.92 4.70 0.57
CA ALA A 3 0.95 3.68 1.62
C ALA A 3 2.26 3.69 2.44
N ALA A 4 3.41 3.88 1.79
CA ALA A 4 4.70 3.99 2.48
C ALA A 4 4.78 5.20 3.43
N ASP A 5 4.17 6.34 3.06
CA ASP A 5 4.12 7.52 3.92
C ASP A 5 3.19 7.29 5.12
N ALA A 6 2.12 6.51 4.95
CA ALA A 6 1.24 6.13 6.05
C ALA A 6 1.95 5.18 7.03
N ILE A 7 2.72 4.22 6.51
CA ILE A 7 3.56 3.33 7.33
C ILE A 7 4.55 4.15 8.15
N GLU A 8 5.33 5.02 7.49
CA GLU A 8 6.30 5.91 8.16
C GLU A 8 5.65 6.78 9.23
N ALA A 9 4.45 7.29 8.99
CA ALA A 9 3.72 8.09 9.97
C ALA A 9 3.27 7.29 11.21
N VAL A 10 3.05 5.98 11.09
CA VAL A 10 2.60 5.11 12.20
C VAL A 10 3.79 4.54 12.97
N ILE A 11 4.79 3.98 12.28
CA ILE A 11 5.90 3.27 12.93
C ILE A 11 7.17 4.12 13.08
N GLY A 12 7.21 5.33 12.52
CA GLY A 12 8.34 6.26 12.61
C GLY A 12 9.48 5.99 11.62
N GLU A 13 9.39 4.92 10.84
CA GLU A 13 10.37 4.56 9.81
C GLU A 13 9.71 4.13 8.50
N ASN A 14 10.39 4.38 7.38
CA ASN A 14 9.92 3.99 6.06
C ASN A 14 10.69 2.75 5.58
N PRO A 15 10.12 1.53 5.73
CA PRO A 15 10.81 0.30 5.32
C PRO A 15 11.01 0.22 3.80
N LEU A 16 10.36 1.10 3.03
CA LEU A 16 10.49 1.20 1.58
C LEU A 16 11.38 2.38 1.13
N ALA A 17 12.05 3.08 2.06
CA ALA A 17 12.88 4.25 1.78
C ALA A 17 13.92 3.99 0.69
N GLU A 18 14.51 2.79 0.66
CA GLU A 18 15.51 2.44 -0.33
C GLU A 18 14.97 2.37 -1.77
N PHE A 19 13.67 2.22 -1.96
CA PHE A 19 13.02 2.17 -3.27
C PHE A 19 12.34 3.49 -3.63
N ARG A 20 11.84 4.22 -2.63
CA ARG A 20 11.09 5.47 -2.77
C ARG A 20 11.86 6.51 -3.57
N GLY A 21 11.19 7.14 -4.53
CA GLY A 21 11.77 8.17 -5.40
C GLY A 21 12.84 7.68 -6.39
N LYS A 22 13.25 6.41 -6.31
CA LYS A 22 14.28 5.83 -7.19
C LYS A 22 13.72 5.17 -8.46
N TYR A 23 12.42 5.29 -8.72
CA TYR A 23 11.76 4.86 -9.95
C TYR A 23 10.81 5.97 -10.43
N LYS A 24 10.71 6.15 -11.76
CA LYS A 24 9.89 7.18 -12.40
C LYS A 24 8.71 6.62 -13.18
N THR A 25 8.70 5.31 -13.40
CA THR A 25 7.71 4.60 -14.22
C THR A 25 7.20 3.39 -13.46
N GLU A 26 5.97 2.98 -13.77
CA GLU A 26 5.33 1.77 -13.21
C GLU A 26 6.16 0.52 -13.53
N VAL A 27 6.66 0.41 -14.77
CA VAL A 27 7.58 -0.67 -15.18
C VAL A 27 8.84 -0.71 -14.32
N GLY A 28 9.40 0.46 -13.98
CA GLY A 28 10.57 0.56 -13.11
C GLY A 28 10.27 0.13 -11.67
N ALA A 29 9.08 0.43 -11.15
CA ALA A 29 8.61 -0.04 -9.86
C ALA A 29 8.44 -1.56 -9.85
N ALA A 30 7.74 -2.11 -10.85
CA ALA A 30 7.52 -3.54 -11.02
C ALA A 30 8.83 -4.33 -11.09
N ARG A 31 9.84 -3.81 -11.82
CA ARG A 31 11.17 -4.44 -11.89
C ARG A 31 11.83 -4.52 -10.51
N LYS A 32 11.70 -3.48 -9.68
CA LYS A 32 12.28 -3.48 -8.32
C LYS A 32 11.53 -4.42 -7.38
N MET A 33 10.19 -4.48 -7.47
CA MET A 33 9.41 -5.45 -6.70
C MET A 33 9.84 -6.88 -7.04
N ARG A 34 9.92 -7.22 -8.34
CA ARG A 34 10.33 -8.56 -8.80
C ARG A 34 11.76 -8.92 -8.40
N ALA A 35 12.67 -7.95 -8.41
CA ALA A 35 14.04 -8.16 -7.94
C ALA A 35 14.11 -8.52 -6.44
N ASN A 36 13.06 -8.20 -5.67
CA ASN A 36 12.91 -8.55 -4.26
C ASN A 36 11.89 -9.68 -4.04
N GLY A 37 11.61 -10.50 -5.07
CA GLY A 37 10.73 -11.65 -4.96
C GLY A 37 9.23 -11.34 -4.86
N CYS A 38 8.82 -10.10 -5.16
CA CYS A 38 7.42 -9.67 -5.14
C CYS A 38 6.90 -9.50 -6.58
N GLU A 39 5.83 -10.18 -6.96
CA GLU A 39 5.26 -10.04 -8.31
C GLU A 39 4.41 -8.77 -8.43
N ASN A 40 3.74 -8.41 -7.33
CA ASN A 40 2.84 -7.27 -7.24
C ASN A 40 2.93 -6.59 -5.85
N VAL A 41 2.18 -5.52 -5.64
CA VAL A 41 2.23 -4.74 -4.39
C VAL A 41 1.60 -5.44 -3.18
N LYS A 42 0.69 -6.41 -3.40
CA LYS A 42 0.16 -7.27 -2.33
C LYS A 42 1.29 -8.11 -1.72
N ASP A 43 2.12 -8.70 -2.57
CA ASP A 43 3.30 -9.46 -2.13
C ASP A 43 4.30 -8.59 -1.36
N VAL A 44 4.41 -7.30 -1.70
CA VAL A 44 5.25 -6.38 -0.93
C VAL A 44 4.75 -6.27 0.51
N PHE A 45 3.44 -6.20 0.73
CA PHE A 45 2.88 -6.16 2.09
C PHE A 45 2.98 -7.51 2.81
N GLU A 46 2.71 -8.61 2.12
CA GLU A 46 2.64 -9.95 2.74
C GLU A 46 4.01 -10.61 2.92
N ASN A 47 4.88 -10.54 1.90
CA ASN A 47 6.12 -11.30 1.87
C ASN A 47 7.32 -10.45 2.26
N TYR A 48 7.39 -9.21 1.76
CA TYR A 48 8.54 -8.32 2.01
C TYR A 48 8.41 -7.58 3.35
N LEU A 49 7.26 -6.92 3.60
CA LEU A 49 7.00 -6.20 4.85
C LEU A 49 6.40 -7.08 5.95
N GLN A 50 5.86 -8.26 5.59
CA GLN A 50 5.27 -9.22 6.52
C GLN A 50 4.21 -8.60 7.45
N LEU A 51 3.37 -7.73 6.89
CA LEU A 51 2.31 -7.07 7.63
C LEU A 51 1.18 -8.05 7.96
N GLU A 52 0.63 -7.94 9.17
CA GLU A 52 -0.47 -8.78 9.63
C GLU A 52 -1.76 -8.48 8.83
N PRO A 53 -2.34 -9.46 8.12
CA PRO A 53 -3.59 -9.25 7.40
C PRO A 53 -4.74 -9.03 8.40
N VAL A 54 -5.60 -8.05 8.10
CA VAL A 54 -6.80 -7.78 8.89
C VAL A 54 -8.02 -7.76 7.99
N ASN A 55 -9.18 -8.08 8.57
CA ASN A 55 -10.44 -7.92 7.85
C ASN A 55 -10.63 -6.42 7.50
N ARG A 56 -10.91 -6.13 6.22
CA ARG A 56 -11.07 -4.77 5.69
C ARG A 56 -12.05 -3.87 6.46
N LEU A 57 -13.08 -4.45 7.09
CA LEU A 57 -14.05 -3.71 7.89
C LEU A 57 -13.53 -3.32 9.28
N PHE A 58 -12.44 -3.93 9.72
CA PHE A 58 -11.74 -3.62 10.97
C PHE A 58 -10.48 -2.78 10.76
N ALA A 59 -10.15 -2.44 9.51
CA ALA A 59 -8.99 -1.61 9.19
C ALA A 59 -9.14 -0.21 9.80
N ARG A 60 -8.08 0.28 10.41
CA ARG A 60 -8.03 1.53 11.17
C ARG A 60 -7.24 2.58 10.42
N ARG A 61 -7.42 3.85 10.78
CA ARG A 61 -6.60 4.94 10.25
C ARG A 61 -5.11 4.62 10.46
N GLY A 62 -4.33 4.66 9.39
CA GLY A 62 -2.91 4.29 9.40
C GLY A 62 -2.64 2.90 8.80
N ASP A 63 -3.62 2.00 8.82
CA ASP A 63 -3.51 0.70 8.15
C ASP A 63 -3.40 0.89 6.63
N VAL A 64 -2.76 -0.07 5.99
CA VAL A 64 -2.58 -0.09 4.53
C VAL A 64 -3.37 -1.22 3.92
N GLY A 65 -3.51 -1.20 2.60
CA GLY A 65 -4.22 -2.26 1.91
C GLY A 65 -4.01 -2.20 0.42
N VAL A 66 -4.59 -3.16 -0.27
CA VAL A 66 -4.66 -3.23 -1.72
C VAL A 66 -6.09 -3.30 -2.19
N MET A 67 -6.37 -2.72 -3.35
CA MET A 67 -7.59 -2.97 -4.13
C MET A 67 -7.19 -3.34 -5.56
N VAL A 68 -8.15 -3.81 -6.35
CA VAL A 68 -7.95 -4.11 -7.76
C VAL A 68 -8.50 -2.98 -8.62
N ILE A 69 -7.67 -2.43 -9.51
CA ILE A 69 -8.07 -1.46 -10.53
C ILE A 69 -7.49 -1.95 -11.85
N ASN A 70 -8.35 -2.11 -12.88
CA ASN A 70 -7.94 -2.63 -14.19
C ASN A 70 -7.15 -3.95 -14.10
N ASP A 71 -7.63 -4.89 -13.27
CA ASP A 71 -7.00 -6.19 -13.00
C ASP A 71 -5.60 -6.14 -12.36
N GLU A 72 -5.17 -4.98 -11.85
CA GLU A 72 -3.91 -4.82 -11.14
C GLU A 72 -4.12 -4.43 -9.67
N TYR A 73 -3.26 -4.96 -8.79
CA TYR A 73 -3.23 -4.57 -7.39
C TYR A 73 -2.64 -3.17 -7.23
N VAL A 74 -3.40 -2.29 -6.59
CA VAL A 74 -2.98 -0.92 -6.27
C VAL A 74 -3.00 -0.72 -4.76
N ALA A 75 -1.91 -0.16 -4.24
CA ALA A 75 -1.76 0.13 -2.81
C ALA A 75 -2.45 1.44 -2.40
N GLY A 76 -3.03 1.41 -1.21
CA GLY A 76 -3.60 2.57 -0.53
C GLY A 76 -3.43 2.49 0.98
N PHE A 77 -4.00 3.46 1.67
CA PHE A 77 -3.98 3.57 3.12
C PHE A 77 -5.31 4.08 3.66
N ILE A 78 -5.67 3.67 4.87
CA ILE A 78 -6.89 4.12 5.55
C ILE A 78 -6.64 5.49 6.18
N CYS A 79 -7.55 6.42 5.91
CA CYS A 79 -7.58 7.73 6.55
C CYS A 79 -9.01 8.12 6.94
N GLY A 80 -9.19 9.33 7.48
CA GLY A 80 -10.51 9.82 7.91
C GLY A 80 -11.56 9.89 6.80
N SER A 81 -11.13 9.92 5.53
CA SER A 81 -12.02 9.98 4.36
C SER A 81 -12.26 8.61 3.70
N GLY A 82 -11.77 7.51 4.29
CA GLY A 82 -11.84 6.16 3.72
C GLY A 82 -10.49 5.64 3.23
N PHE A 83 -10.51 4.80 2.20
CA PHE A 83 -9.30 4.20 1.63
C PHE A 83 -8.72 5.09 0.53
N ALA A 84 -7.58 5.70 0.82
CA ALA A 84 -6.90 6.63 -0.07
C ALA A 84 -5.88 5.90 -0.96
N VAL A 85 -6.06 6.01 -2.27
CA VAL A 85 -5.18 5.41 -3.29
C VAL A 85 -4.51 6.52 -4.10
N LYS A 86 -3.20 6.40 -4.30
CA LYS A 86 -2.43 7.34 -5.12
C LYS A 86 -2.70 7.06 -6.60
N GLN A 87 -3.21 8.08 -7.30
CA GLN A 87 -3.50 8.08 -8.73
C GLN A 87 -2.65 9.16 -9.44
N PRO A 88 -2.53 9.12 -10.79
CA PRO A 88 -1.79 10.12 -11.55
C PRO A 88 -2.21 11.57 -11.25
N HIS A 89 -3.50 11.80 -11.03
CA HIS A 89 -4.07 13.14 -10.82
C HIS A 89 -4.17 13.55 -9.34
N GLY A 90 -3.80 12.70 -8.38
CA GLY A 90 -3.98 13.02 -6.96
C GLY A 90 -4.23 11.79 -6.09
N LEU A 91 -4.99 11.99 -5.01
CA LEU A 91 -5.55 10.90 -4.21
C LEU A 91 -6.99 10.69 -4.63
N SER A 92 -7.36 9.44 -4.85
CA SER A 92 -8.74 9.00 -4.96
C SER A 92 -9.12 8.26 -3.69
N PHE A 93 -10.36 8.47 -3.22
CA PHE A 93 -10.86 7.86 -1.99
C PHE A 93 -11.95 6.87 -2.33
N PHE A 94 -11.81 5.66 -1.80
CA PHE A 94 -12.72 4.54 -2.03
C PHE A 94 -13.33 4.07 -0.70
N PRO A 95 -14.54 3.47 -0.74
CA PRO A 95 -15.11 2.80 0.42
C PRO A 95 -14.24 1.64 0.89
N VAL A 96 -14.21 1.38 2.20
CA VAL A 96 -13.47 0.23 2.78
C VAL A 96 -13.95 -1.12 2.25
N THR A 97 -15.17 -1.19 1.72
CA THR A 97 -15.74 -2.39 1.11
C THR A 97 -15.09 -2.76 -0.23
N GLU A 98 -14.40 -1.81 -0.89
CA GLU A 98 -13.69 -2.06 -2.15
C GLU A 98 -12.24 -2.52 -1.94
N ILE A 99 -11.75 -2.52 -0.70
CA ILE A 99 -10.42 -3.04 -0.37
C ILE A 99 -10.45 -4.56 -0.59
N GLU A 100 -9.48 -5.09 -1.30
CA GLU A 100 -9.31 -6.53 -1.49
C GLU A 100 -8.71 -7.18 -0.23
N GLN A 101 -7.60 -6.62 0.27
CA GLN A 101 -6.97 -7.04 1.52
C GLN A 101 -6.39 -5.83 2.26
N ALA A 102 -6.65 -5.75 3.57
CA ALA A 102 -6.06 -4.74 4.47
C ALA A 102 -5.00 -5.38 5.37
N TYR A 103 -4.05 -4.58 5.81
CA TYR A 103 -2.95 -4.99 6.68
C TYR A 103 -2.76 -3.98 7.78
N ARG A 104 -2.57 -4.50 8.99
CA ARG A 104 -2.33 -3.67 10.16
C ARG A 104 -0.92 -3.12 10.14
N VAL A 105 -0.82 -1.83 10.47
CA VAL A 105 0.45 -1.13 10.61
C VAL A 105 0.61 -0.70 12.06
N GLY A 106 1.72 -1.06 12.69
CA GLY A 106 1.92 -0.88 14.13
C GLY A 106 1.12 -1.86 14.98
N GLU A 107 1.12 -1.65 16.30
CA GLU A 107 0.38 -2.47 17.28
C GLU A 107 -1.08 -2.02 17.49
#